data_AF-A0AAV5EFT5-F1
#
_entry.id   AF-A0AAV5EFT5-F1
#
_cell.length_a   1.000
_cell.length_b   1.000
_cell.length_c   1.000
_cell.angle_alpha   90.00
_cell.angle_beta   90.00
_cell.angle_gamma   90.00
#
_symmetry.space_group_name_H-M   'P 1'
#
loop_
_entity.id
_entity.type
_entity.pdbx_description
1 polymer ?
#
loop_
_entity_poly.entity_id
_entity_poly.type
_entity_poly.pdbx_seq_one_letter_code
_entity_poly.pdbx_strand_id
1 'polypeptide(L)'
;MLIGHLNNWVTFAVSSRTKFLAFDLVPKDAAGRSDRYMFPFELFDMGSISRLLKIQLSYVSLLPPTQFRGFPNLQRLDLNMVHVNGKDLREMLSNCSKLEWLRLVRCHICDELKVKSPLTCLVYLNVTYCRITNIALEAVKLATFEYKGLPVPIDLSKSSMLESADILFFSDTLEHSISLLANVVNNLKHLTFNISCRLPEIPYLMNYPCKFSLLKYLNLNLLYIGEDVDSISLASFLSTACFIEELELHVSSTMSILLLTLVSHA
;
A
#
# COMPACT_ATOMS: atom_id res chain seq x y z
N MET A 1 5.43 -34.64 -3.45
CA MET A 1 4.01 -35.03 -3.45
C MET A 1 3.06 -33.82 -3.46
N LEU A 2 3.25 -32.80 -2.60
CA LEU A 2 2.37 -31.62 -2.53
C LEU A 2 2.34 -30.73 -3.79
N ILE A 3 3.51 -30.43 -4.38
CA ILE A 3 3.61 -29.57 -5.59
C ILE A 3 2.81 -30.13 -6.77
N GLY A 4 2.84 -31.46 -6.96
CA GLY A 4 2.07 -32.12 -8.02
C GLY A 4 0.55 -31.95 -7.85
N HIS A 5 0.05 -32.00 -6.61
CA HIS A 5 -1.37 -31.73 -6.34
C HIS A 5 -1.74 -30.27 -6.59
N LEU A 6 -0.89 -29.32 -6.20
CA LEU A 6 -1.11 -27.89 -6.48
C LEU A 6 -1.14 -27.61 -7.99
N ASN A 7 -0.19 -28.18 -8.74
CA ASN A 7 -0.20 -28.06 -10.21
C ASN A 7 -1.46 -28.66 -10.82
N ASN A 8 -1.95 -29.80 -10.32
CA ASN A 8 -3.21 -30.40 -10.78
C ASN A 8 -4.41 -29.48 -10.51
N TRP A 9 -4.45 -28.76 -9.38
CA TRP A 9 -5.50 -27.77 -9.10
C TRP A 9 -5.43 -26.58 -10.06
N VAL A 10 -4.22 -26.12 -10.40
CA VAL A 10 -4.03 -25.08 -11.42
C VAL A 10 -4.50 -25.56 -12.80
N THR A 11 -4.09 -26.75 -13.23
CA THR A 11 -4.53 -27.36 -14.50
C THR A 11 -6.05 -27.52 -14.56
N PHE A 12 -6.67 -27.92 -13.45
CA PHE A 12 -8.12 -28.00 -13.34
C PHE A 12 -8.78 -26.62 -13.49
N ALA A 13 -8.24 -25.58 -12.85
CA ALA A 13 -8.76 -24.22 -12.97
C ALA A 13 -8.64 -23.68 -14.40
N VAL A 14 -7.51 -23.94 -15.07
CA VAL A 14 -7.28 -23.60 -16.48
C VAL A 14 -8.31 -24.30 -17.37
N SER A 15 -8.47 -25.62 -17.21
CA SER A 15 -9.42 -26.44 -18.00
C SER A 15 -10.87 -26.02 -17.77
N SER A 16 -11.19 -25.59 -16.55
CA SER A 16 -12.53 -25.11 -16.16
C SER A 16 -12.82 -23.69 -16.64
N ARG A 17 -11.89 -23.04 -17.36
CA ARG A 17 -12.05 -21.67 -17.85
C ARG A 17 -12.34 -20.70 -16.70
N THR A 18 -11.63 -20.88 -15.59
CA THR A 18 -11.78 -20.06 -14.38
C THR A 18 -11.53 -18.59 -14.66
N LYS A 19 -12.40 -17.73 -14.13
CA LYS A 19 -12.24 -16.26 -14.14
C LYS A 19 -11.62 -15.72 -12.85
N PHE A 20 -11.75 -16.46 -11.75
CA PHE A 20 -11.29 -16.06 -10.42
C PHE A 20 -10.42 -17.17 -9.84
N LEU A 21 -9.12 -16.92 -9.74
CA LEU A 21 -8.17 -17.88 -9.19
C LEU A 21 -7.78 -17.43 -7.78
N ALA A 22 -8.03 -18.28 -6.79
CA ALA A 22 -7.66 -18.02 -5.40
C ALA A 22 -6.90 -19.22 -4.83
N PHE A 23 -5.68 -19.00 -4.36
CA PHE A 23 -4.91 -19.97 -3.59
C PHE A 23 -4.41 -19.33 -2.31
N ASP A 24 -4.94 -19.80 -1.18
CA ASP A 24 -4.42 -19.46 0.14
C ASP A 24 -3.59 -20.61 0.68
N LEU A 25 -2.27 -20.48 0.56
CA LEU A 25 -1.32 -21.54 0.92
C LEU A 25 -0.50 -21.19 2.17
N VAL A 26 -0.94 -20.20 2.96
CA VAL A 26 -0.23 -19.81 4.18
C VAL A 26 -0.25 -20.98 5.18
N PRO A 27 0.90 -21.56 5.55
CA PRO A 27 0.94 -22.62 6.55
C PRO A 27 0.71 -22.05 7.95
N LYS A 28 0.28 -22.91 8.89
CA LYS A 28 0.12 -22.52 10.31
C LYS A 28 1.41 -21.93 10.90
N ASP A 29 2.55 -22.52 10.57
CA ASP A 29 3.88 -22.08 11.02
C ASP A 29 4.65 -21.40 9.88
N ALA A 30 4.11 -20.30 9.35
CA ALA A 30 4.73 -19.57 8.23
C ALA A 30 6.02 -18.83 8.61
N ALA A 31 6.28 -18.63 9.91
CA ALA A 31 7.46 -17.91 10.40
C ALA A 31 8.74 -18.67 10.06
N GLY A 32 9.69 -17.99 9.41
CA GLY A 32 11.02 -18.55 9.09
C GLY A 32 11.08 -19.54 7.92
N ARG A 33 9.94 -19.91 7.33
CA ARG A 33 9.88 -20.83 6.18
C ARG A 33 10.08 -20.11 4.84
N SER A 34 10.84 -20.75 3.94
CA SER A 34 11.17 -20.25 2.60
C SER A 34 10.63 -21.13 1.46
N ASP A 35 9.91 -22.21 1.77
CA ASP A 35 9.44 -23.24 0.83
C ASP A 35 8.11 -22.88 0.16
N ARG A 36 8.05 -21.67 -0.42
CA ARG A 36 6.85 -21.17 -1.11
C ARG A 36 6.60 -21.93 -2.41
N TYR A 37 5.33 -22.15 -2.71
CA TYR A 37 4.92 -22.74 -3.99
C TYR A 37 5.27 -21.80 -5.15
N MET A 38 6.01 -22.31 -6.13
CA MET A 38 6.29 -21.59 -7.37
C MET A 38 5.03 -21.57 -8.23
N PHE A 39 4.51 -20.38 -8.52
CA PHE A 39 3.32 -20.24 -9.35
C PHE A 39 3.62 -20.72 -10.79
N PRO A 40 2.89 -21.71 -11.33
CA PRO A 40 3.29 -22.40 -12.54
C PRO A 40 2.75 -21.68 -13.78
N PHE A 41 3.39 -20.57 -14.14
CA PHE A 41 3.01 -19.76 -15.31
C PHE A 41 2.95 -20.58 -16.61
N GLU A 42 3.76 -21.63 -16.72
CA GLU A 42 3.80 -22.56 -17.85
C GLU A 42 2.50 -23.34 -18.09
N LEU A 43 1.63 -23.45 -17.08
CA LEU A 43 0.34 -24.12 -17.20
C LEU A 43 -0.75 -23.22 -17.82
N PHE A 44 -0.46 -21.93 -18.01
CA PHE A 44 -1.40 -20.97 -18.56
C PHE A 44 -1.07 -20.65 -20.02
N ASP A 45 -2.04 -20.84 -20.91
CA ASP A 45 -1.99 -20.32 -22.27
C ASP A 45 -2.56 -18.88 -22.35
N MET A 46 -2.39 -18.23 -23.51
CA MET A 46 -2.90 -16.87 -23.73
C MET A 46 -4.41 -16.75 -23.53
N GLY A 47 -5.17 -17.81 -23.87
CA GLY A 47 -6.62 -17.85 -23.71
C GLY A 47 -7.06 -17.89 -22.24
N SER A 48 -6.31 -18.59 -21.40
CA SER A 48 -6.56 -18.73 -19.97
C SER A 48 -6.12 -17.48 -19.22
N ILE A 49 -4.94 -16.93 -19.55
CA ILE A 49 -4.45 -15.65 -19.02
C ILE A 49 -5.46 -14.53 -19.28
N SER A 50 -5.96 -14.43 -20.50
CA SER A 50 -6.91 -13.39 -20.90
C SER A 50 -8.29 -13.55 -20.24
N ARG A 51 -8.59 -14.70 -19.64
CA ARG A 51 -9.88 -14.96 -18.99
C ARG A 51 -9.90 -14.56 -17.51
N LEU A 52 -8.73 -14.51 -16.88
CA LEU A 52 -8.62 -14.19 -15.47
C LEU A 52 -9.00 -12.72 -15.23
N LEU A 53 -9.98 -12.55 -14.35
CA LEU A 53 -10.49 -11.26 -13.90
C LEU A 53 -10.05 -10.97 -12.45
N LYS A 54 -9.85 -12.01 -11.63
CA LYS A 54 -9.36 -11.86 -10.26
C LYS A 54 -8.34 -12.93 -9.92
N ILE A 55 -7.25 -12.52 -9.28
CA ILE A 55 -6.21 -13.41 -8.77
C ILE A 55 -5.97 -13.05 -7.31
N GLN A 56 -6.08 -14.04 -6.43
CA GLN A 56 -5.69 -13.96 -5.03
C GLN A 56 -4.69 -15.06 -4.74
N LEU A 57 -3.47 -14.69 -4.35
CA LEU A 57 -2.42 -15.66 -4.06
C LEU A 57 -1.79 -15.35 -2.72
N SER A 58 -1.75 -16.34 -1.85
CA SER A 58 -1.05 -16.26 -0.57
C SER A 58 0.07 -17.28 -0.51
N TYR A 59 1.23 -16.87 0.01
CA TYR A 59 2.37 -17.75 0.27
C TYR A 59 2.97 -18.43 -0.98
N VAL A 60 3.07 -17.67 -2.08
CA VAL A 60 3.63 -18.13 -3.36
C VAL A 60 4.88 -17.36 -3.76
N SER A 61 5.67 -17.94 -4.66
CA SER A 61 6.75 -17.26 -5.39
C SER A 61 6.32 -17.06 -6.85
N LEU A 62 6.40 -15.83 -7.34
CA LEU A 62 6.15 -15.50 -8.73
C LEU A 62 7.49 -15.33 -9.44
N LEU A 63 7.73 -16.20 -10.42
CA LEU A 63 8.85 -16.12 -11.35
C LEU A 63 8.29 -16.21 -12.78
N PRO A 64 7.73 -15.11 -13.31
CA PRO A 64 7.16 -15.12 -14.65
C PRO A 64 8.24 -15.39 -15.71
N PRO A 65 7.93 -16.15 -16.78
CA PRO A 65 8.79 -16.29 -17.95
C PRO A 65 9.11 -14.93 -18.60
N THR A 66 10.25 -14.80 -19.27
CA THR A 66 10.68 -13.52 -19.88
C THR A 66 9.70 -12.94 -20.91
N GLN A 67 8.91 -13.79 -21.56
CA GLN A 67 7.87 -13.42 -22.51
C GLN A 67 6.51 -13.11 -21.86
N PHE A 68 6.35 -13.36 -20.55
CA PHE A 68 5.10 -13.12 -19.86
C PHE A 68 4.85 -11.63 -19.72
N ARG A 69 3.75 -11.16 -20.30
CA ARG A 69 3.42 -9.73 -20.28
C ARG A 69 2.53 -9.36 -19.09
N GLY A 70 1.71 -10.26 -18.57
CA GLY A 70 0.77 -9.95 -17.50
C GLY A 70 -0.62 -10.48 -17.79
N PHE A 71 -1.62 -9.94 -17.10
CA PHE A 71 -3.01 -10.40 -17.18
C PHE A 71 -3.91 -9.28 -17.75
N PRO A 72 -4.22 -9.28 -19.05
CA PRO A 72 -4.78 -8.12 -19.75
C PRO A 72 -6.22 -7.76 -19.32
N ASN A 73 -6.98 -8.71 -18.77
CA ASN A 73 -8.34 -8.49 -18.31
C ASN A 73 -8.48 -8.53 -16.78
N LEU A 74 -7.35 -8.54 -16.06
CA LEU A 74 -7.37 -8.61 -14.60
C LEU A 74 -7.90 -7.32 -14.00
N GLN A 75 -8.92 -7.45 -13.17
CA GLN A 75 -9.55 -6.35 -12.43
C GLN A 75 -9.08 -6.30 -10.98
N ARG A 76 -8.76 -7.46 -10.37
CA ARG A 76 -8.28 -7.51 -8.99
C ARG A 76 -7.08 -8.43 -8.85
N LEU A 77 -6.04 -7.90 -8.22
CA LEU A 77 -4.85 -8.64 -7.82
C LEU A 77 -4.68 -8.50 -6.31
N ASP A 78 -4.74 -9.60 -5.59
CA ASP A 78 -4.49 -9.67 -4.15
C ASP A 78 -3.32 -10.62 -3.89
N LEU A 79 -2.19 -10.09 -3.42
CA LEU A 79 -1.00 -10.86 -3.11
C LEU A 79 -0.70 -10.74 -1.62
N ASN A 80 -0.60 -11.88 -0.93
CA ASN A 80 -0.28 -11.95 0.48
C ASN A 80 0.94 -12.86 0.73
N MET A 81 1.97 -12.37 1.41
CA MET A 81 3.20 -13.13 1.65
C MET A 81 3.79 -13.70 0.36
N VAL A 82 3.78 -12.91 -0.72
CA VAL A 82 4.29 -13.32 -2.04
C VAL A 82 5.73 -12.87 -2.22
N HIS A 83 6.55 -13.72 -2.84
CA HIS A 83 7.89 -13.35 -3.29
C HIS A 83 7.82 -13.05 -4.79
N VAL A 84 8.21 -11.84 -5.19
CA VAL A 84 8.29 -11.42 -6.59
C VAL A 84 9.33 -10.31 -6.64
N ASN A 85 10.26 -10.31 -7.59
CA ASN A 85 11.18 -9.17 -7.71
C ASN A 85 10.46 -7.94 -8.29
N GLY A 86 10.98 -6.74 -8.02
CA GLY A 86 10.35 -5.50 -8.48
C GLY A 86 10.23 -5.35 -9.99
N LYS A 87 11.21 -5.85 -10.76
CA LYS A 87 11.19 -5.80 -12.22
C LYS A 87 10.02 -6.61 -12.79
N ASP A 88 9.85 -7.85 -12.33
CA ASP A 88 8.81 -8.76 -12.78
C ASP A 88 7.43 -8.27 -12.36
N LEU A 89 7.29 -7.75 -11.13
CA LEU A 89 6.05 -7.14 -10.67
C LEU A 89 5.69 -5.91 -11.54
N ARG A 90 6.66 -5.04 -11.81
CA ARG A 90 6.50 -3.87 -12.68
C ARG A 90 6.07 -4.24 -14.09
N GLU A 91 6.72 -5.22 -14.70
CA GLU A 91 6.38 -5.68 -16.06
C GLU A 91 4.98 -6.33 -16.11
N MET A 92 4.66 -7.18 -15.14
CA MET A 92 3.34 -7.79 -15.01
C MET A 92 2.23 -6.75 -14.84
N LEU A 93 2.38 -5.80 -13.91
CA LEU A 93 1.39 -4.76 -13.64
C LEU A 93 1.21 -3.80 -14.82
N SER A 94 2.28 -3.50 -15.57
CA SER A 94 2.21 -2.58 -16.71
C SER A 94 1.27 -3.05 -17.83
N ASN A 95 0.96 -4.35 -17.90
CA ASN A 95 0.04 -4.90 -18.89
C ASN A 95 -1.32 -5.31 -18.29
N CYS A 96 -1.60 -4.96 -17.04
CA CYS A 96 -2.91 -5.15 -16.40
C CYS A 96 -3.77 -3.88 -16.56
N SER A 97 -4.13 -3.52 -17.79
CA SER A 97 -4.80 -2.24 -18.10
C SER A 97 -6.19 -2.07 -17.48
N LYS A 98 -6.86 -3.18 -17.13
CA LYS A 98 -8.17 -3.20 -16.46
C LYS A 98 -8.11 -3.32 -14.95
N LEU A 99 -6.92 -3.21 -14.35
CA LEU A 99 -6.74 -3.40 -12.91
C LEU A 99 -7.43 -2.28 -12.14
N GLU A 100 -8.42 -2.65 -11.33
CA GLU A 100 -9.22 -1.75 -10.49
C GLU A 100 -8.76 -1.81 -9.03
N TRP A 101 -8.19 -2.95 -8.60
CA TRP A 101 -7.89 -3.25 -7.21
C TRP A 101 -6.52 -3.93 -7.12
N LEU A 102 -5.54 -3.29 -6.46
CA LEU A 102 -4.22 -3.87 -6.18
C LEU A 102 -3.91 -4.01 -4.68
N ARG A 103 -3.71 -5.25 -4.19
CA ARG A 103 -3.29 -5.56 -2.80
C ARG A 103 -1.95 -6.20 -2.76
N LEU A 104 -1.09 -5.67 -1.91
CA LEU A 104 0.19 -6.26 -1.58
C LEU A 104 0.29 -6.29 -0.06
N VAL A 105 0.23 -7.48 0.52
CA VAL A 105 0.36 -7.68 1.97
C VAL A 105 1.58 -8.55 2.25
N ARG A 106 2.52 -8.10 3.07
CA ARG A 106 3.72 -8.86 3.47
C ARG A 106 4.54 -9.37 2.29
N CYS A 107 4.46 -8.69 1.14
CA CYS A 107 5.20 -9.08 -0.06
C CYS A 107 6.67 -8.68 0.03
N HIS A 108 7.52 -9.56 -0.50
CA HIS A 108 8.97 -9.37 -0.53
C HIS A 108 9.36 -8.93 -1.94
N ILE A 109 9.30 -7.62 -2.18
CA ILE A 109 9.56 -7.02 -3.50
C ILE A 109 11.02 -6.56 -3.61
N CYS A 110 11.56 -6.01 -2.51
CA CYS A 110 12.95 -5.55 -2.36
C CYS A 110 13.40 -4.53 -3.43
N ASP A 111 12.46 -3.73 -3.93
CA ASP A 111 12.63 -2.75 -5.01
C ASP A 111 11.46 -1.75 -4.97
N GLU A 112 11.41 -0.82 -5.91
CA GLU A 112 10.34 0.15 -6.07
C GLU A 112 9.06 -0.48 -6.63
N LEU A 113 7.90 -0.05 -6.11
CA LEU A 113 6.61 -0.27 -6.74
C LEU A 113 6.34 0.86 -7.75
N LYS A 114 6.76 0.64 -9.00
CA LYS A 114 6.36 1.50 -10.13
C LYS A 114 5.87 0.66 -11.29
N VAL A 115 5.23 1.32 -12.25
CA VAL A 115 4.76 0.74 -13.51
C VAL A 115 5.28 1.55 -14.69
N LYS A 116 5.42 0.93 -15.87
CA LYS A 116 5.84 1.62 -17.11
C LYS A 116 4.68 2.37 -17.78
N SER A 117 3.45 2.03 -17.43
CA SER A 117 2.24 2.56 -18.06
C SER A 117 1.21 2.91 -17.00
N PRO A 118 0.40 3.97 -17.20
CA PRO A 118 -0.59 4.38 -16.20
C PRO A 118 -1.64 3.30 -15.92
N LEU A 119 -1.98 3.12 -14.65
CA LEU A 119 -3.05 2.23 -14.19
C LEU A 119 -4.39 2.99 -14.21
N THR A 120 -4.90 3.26 -15.41
CA THR A 120 -6.06 4.15 -15.64
C THR A 120 -7.39 3.68 -15.03
N CYS A 121 -7.49 2.39 -14.68
CA CYS A 121 -8.66 1.80 -14.04
C CYS A 121 -8.52 1.63 -12.53
N LEU A 122 -7.33 1.85 -11.94
CA LEU A 122 -7.07 1.55 -10.54
C LEU A 122 -7.86 2.50 -9.65
N VAL A 123 -8.74 1.95 -8.81
CA VAL A 123 -9.58 2.69 -7.86
C VAL A 123 -9.10 2.47 -6.42
N TYR A 124 -8.49 1.31 -6.14
CA TYR A 124 -8.03 0.95 -4.80
C TYR A 124 -6.59 0.40 -4.82
N LEU A 125 -5.75 0.92 -3.92
CA LEU A 125 -4.39 0.46 -3.69
C LEU A 125 -4.15 0.21 -2.20
N ASN A 126 -3.70 -1.00 -1.85
CA ASN A 126 -3.22 -1.31 -0.51
C ASN A 126 -1.81 -1.92 -0.56
N VAL A 127 -0.90 -1.35 0.22
CA VAL A 127 0.47 -1.83 0.40
C VAL A 127 0.78 -1.93 1.89
N THR A 128 0.76 -3.15 2.42
CA THR A 128 0.78 -3.40 3.87
C THR A 128 1.92 -4.36 4.23
N TYR A 129 2.85 -3.95 5.09
CA TYR A 129 4.02 -4.70 5.56
C TYR A 129 4.91 -5.24 4.44
N CYS A 130 4.95 -4.56 3.30
CA CYS A 130 5.79 -4.95 2.16
C CYS A 130 7.22 -4.41 2.31
N ARG A 131 8.21 -5.19 1.85
CA ARG A 131 9.58 -4.71 1.70
C ARG A 131 9.72 -4.01 0.36
N ILE A 132 9.55 -2.70 0.35
CA ILE A 132 9.66 -1.83 -0.82
C ILE A 132 10.46 -0.58 -0.46
N THR A 133 11.05 0.07 -1.46
CA THR A 133 11.88 1.28 -1.26
C THR A 133 11.17 2.57 -1.67
N ASN A 134 10.12 2.49 -2.50
CA ASN A 134 9.42 3.63 -3.09
C ASN A 134 8.08 3.15 -3.69
N ILE A 135 7.07 4.02 -3.72
CA ILE A 135 5.83 3.83 -4.49
C ILE A 135 5.69 5.02 -5.45
N ALA A 136 5.61 4.76 -6.75
CA ALA A 136 5.25 5.80 -7.72
C ALA A 136 4.32 5.21 -8.79
N LEU A 137 3.08 5.68 -8.81
CA LEU A 137 2.03 5.16 -9.69
C LEU A 137 1.23 6.29 -10.31
N GLU A 138 0.99 6.18 -11.62
CA GLU A 138 0.05 7.05 -12.32
C GLU A 138 -1.33 6.37 -12.38
N ALA A 139 -2.24 6.79 -11.51
CA ALA A 139 -3.56 6.19 -11.38
C ALA A 139 -4.64 7.28 -11.16
N VAL A 140 -5.10 7.90 -12.25
CA VAL A 140 -6.03 9.04 -12.22
C VAL A 140 -7.31 8.75 -11.42
N LYS A 141 -7.83 7.53 -11.51
CA LYS A 141 -9.08 7.09 -10.85
C LYS A 141 -8.88 6.53 -9.44
N LEU A 142 -7.66 6.54 -8.91
CA LEU A 142 -7.38 6.01 -7.58
C LEU A 142 -8.17 6.83 -6.56
N ALA A 143 -9.07 6.18 -5.83
CA ALA A 143 -9.96 6.82 -4.86
C ALA A 143 -9.54 6.53 -3.41
N THR A 144 -8.98 5.33 -3.17
CA THR A 144 -8.57 4.89 -1.84
C THR A 144 -7.15 4.36 -1.86
N PHE A 145 -6.34 4.85 -0.94
CA PHE A 145 -4.97 4.40 -0.72
C PHE A 145 -4.75 3.94 0.71
N GLU A 146 -4.19 2.76 0.90
CA GLU A 146 -3.81 2.24 2.21
C GLU A 146 -2.33 1.85 2.23
N TYR A 147 -1.60 2.36 3.21
CA TYR A 147 -0.19 2.05 3.41
C TYR A 147 0.12 1.72 4.86
N LYS A 148 0.76 0.58 5.11
CA LYS A 148 1.25 0.25 6.46
C LYS A 148 2.65 -0.28 6.35
N GLY A 149 3.66 0.39 6.89
CA GLY A 149 5.04 0.00 6.59
C GLY A 149 6.10 0.92 7.16
N LEU A 150 7.34 0.68 6.74
CA LEU A 150 8.42 1.64 6.95
C LEU A 150 8.11 2.94 6.16
N PRO A 151 8.56 4.10 6.62
CA PRO A 151 8.46 5.33 5.84
C PRO A 151 9.23 5.18 4.53
N VAL A 152 8.55 5.39 3.39
CA VAL A 152 9.14 5.39 2.05
C VAL A 152 8.56 6.55 1.25
N PRO A 153 9.26 7.07 0.22
CA PRO A 153 8.68 8.03 -0.71
C PRO A 153 7.44 7.44 -1.40
N ILE A 154 6.37 8.25 -1.45
CA ILE A 154 5.11 7.90 -2.11
C ILE A 154 4.76 9.03 -3.08
N ASP A 155 4.78 8.74 -4.37
CA ASP A 155 4.33 9.65 -5.43
C ASP A 155 3.01 9.15 -6.03
N LEU A 156 1.93 9.80 -5.60
CA LEU A 156 0.58 9.63 -6.14
C LEU A 156 0.06 10.96 -6.71
N SER A 157 0.96 11.87 -7.12
CA SER A 157 0.63 13.24 -7.54
C SER A 157 -0.31 13.28 -8.76
N LYS A 158 -0.32 12.20 -9.56
CA LYS A 158 -1.20 12.03 -10.72
C LYS A 158 -2.56 11.39 -10.40
N SER A 159 -2.83 11.10 -9.13
CA SER A 159 -4.09 10.49 -8.67
C SER A 159 -5.10 11.57 -8.31
N SER A 160 -5.72 12.19 -9.31
CA SER A 160 -6.61 13.34 -9.11
C SER A 160 -7.92 13.03 -8.38
N MET A 161 -8.33 11.75 -8.36
CA MET A 161 -9.55 11.30 -7.68
C MET A 161 -9.28 10.73 -6.27
N LEU A 162 -8.06 10.88 -5.74
CA LEU A 162 -7.71 10.29 -4.45
C LEU A 162 -8.38 11.06 -3.31
N GLU A 163 -9.43 10.46 -2.73
CA GLU A 163 -10.25 11.08 -1.69
C GLU A 163 -9.89 10.60 -0.28
N SER A 164 -9.44 9.35 -0.14
CA SER A 164 -9.22 8.71 1.16
C SER A 164 -7.86 8.03 1.25
N ALA A 165 -7.14 8.27 2.34
CA ALA A 165 -5.90 7.57 2.67
C ALA A 165 -5.87 7.07 4.13
N ASP A 166 -5.45 5.81 4.34
CA ASP A 166 -5.09 5.25 5.66
C ASP A 166 -3.62 4.86 5.65
N ILE A 167 -2.81 5.60 6.41
CA ILE A 167 -1.35 5.48 6.39
C ILE A 167 -0.85 5.18 7.80
N LEU A 168 0.02 4.17 7.93
CA LEU A 168 0.73 3.80 9.14
C LEU A 168 2.23 3.72 8.85
N PHE A 169 3.02 4.60 9.46
CA PHE A 169 4.49 4.58 9.38
C PHE A 169 5.14 4.06 10.67
N PHE A 170 6.10 3.15 10.52
CA PHE A 170 6.90 2.63 11.63
C PHE A 170 8.15 3.46 11.88
N SER A 171 8.20 4.15 13.02
CA SER A 171 9.41 4.74 13.63
C SER A 171 10.12 5.80 12.78
N ASP A 172 9.61 7.02 12.84
CA ASP A 172 10.15 8.16 12.10
C ASP A 172 9.91 9.49 12.84
N THR A 173 10.49 10.59 12.37
CA THR A 173 10.07 11.92 12.84
C THR A 173 8.76 12.32 12.13
N LEU A 174 7.92 13.09 12.82
CA LEU A 174 6.67 13.60 12.23
C LEU A 174 6.98 14.44 10.96
N GLU A 175 8.03 15.25 11.00
CA GLU A 175 8.50 16.06 9.87
C GLU A 175 8.83 15.22 8.64
N HIS A 176 9.74 14.25 8.78
CA HIS A 176 10.19 13.45 7.65
C HIS A 176 9.00 12.69 7.06
N SER A 177 8.16 12.11 7.90
CA SER A 177 6.96 11.42 7.47
C SER A 177 5.97 12.32 6.72
N ILE A 178 5.72 13.56 7.16
CA ILE A 178 4.88 14.52 6.42
C ILE A 178 5.49 14.84 5.06
N SER A 179 6.82 14.98 4.98
CA SER A 179 7.51 15.26 3.71
C SER A 179 7.29 14.15 2.67
N LEU A 180 7.21 12.89 3.12
CA LEU A 180 6.92 11.74 2.25
C LEU A 180 5.47 11.73 1.73
N LEU A 181 4.55 12.40 2.43
CA LEU A 181 3.15 12.51 2.05
C LEU A 181 2.87 13.67 1.08
N ALA A 182 3.84 14.54 0.82
CA ALA A 182 3.64 15.74 -0.01
C ALA A 182 2.95 15.47 -1.36
N ASN A 183 3.27 14.35 -2.00
CA ASN A 183 2.73 13.96 -3.30
C ASN A 183 1.44 13.12 -3.22
N VAL A 184 0.92 12.88 -2.02
CA VAL A 184 -0.35 12.15 -1.80
C VAL A 184 -1.50 13.14 -1.55
N VAL A 185 -1.21 14.32 -1.04
CA VAL A 185 -2.20 15.12 -0.27
C VAL A 185 -3.02 16.13 -1.06
N ASN A 186 -2.73 16.31 -2.36
CA ASN A 186 -3.32 17.39 -3.16
C ASN A 186 -4.85 17.34 -3.27
N ASN A 187 -5.47 16.15 -3.21
CA ASN A 187 -6.91 15.97 -3.36
C ASN A 187 -7.61 15.24 -2.20
N LEU A 188 -6.86 14.93 -1.13
CA LEU A 188 -7.37 14.13 -0.03
C LEU A 188 -8.46 14.88 0.75
N LYS A 189 -9.58 14.20 1.00
CA LYS A 189 -10.67 14.66 1.87
C LYS A 189 -10.63 13.97 3.22
N HIS A 190 -10.21 12.70 3.24
CA HIS A 190 -10.12 11.86 4.43
C HIS A 190 -8.70 11.34 4.58
N LEU A 191 -8.09 11.61 5.74
CA LEU A 191 -6.77 11.08 6.08
C LEU A 191 -6.83 10.46 7.47
N THR A 192 -6.56 9.17 7.55
CA THR A 192 -6.13 8.51 8.77
C THR A 192 -4.62 8.37 8.70
N PHE A 193 -3.91 9.01 9.63
CA PHE A 193 -2.47 8.98 9.68
C PHE A 193 -1.98 8.51 11.06
N ASN A 194 -1.30 7.38 11.06
CA ASN A 194 -0.76 6.73 12.23
C ASN A 194 0.76 6.72 12.13
N ILE A 195 1.45 7.11 13.19
CA ILE A 195 2.90 7.13 13.19
C ILE A 195 3.43 6.79 14.58
N SER A 196 4.44 5.92 14.62
CA SER A 196 5.29 5.80 15.79
C SER A 196 6.41 6.84 15.66
N CYS A 197 6.31 7.93 16.43
CA CYS A 197 7.18 9.09 16.36
C CYS A 197 8.46 8.90 17.18
N ARG A 198 9.58 9.34 16.61
CA ARG A 198 10.78 9.72 17.35
C ARG A 198 10.85 11.24 17.42
N LEU A 199 11.36 11.76 18.54
CA LEU A 199 11.61 13.19 18.67
C LEU A 199 12.74 13.62 17.71
N PRO A 200 12.64 14.81 17.10
CA PRO A 200 13.74 15.35 16.32
C PRO A 200 14.95 15.63 17.22
N GLU A 201 16.16 15.49 16.69
CA GLU A 201 17.39 15.82 17.44
C GLU A 201 17.49 17.32 17.76
N ILE A 202 16.85 18.18 16.96
CA ILE A 202 16.81 19.64 17.14
C ILE A 202 15.37 20.15 16.91
N PRO A 203 14.70 20.77 17.90
CA PRO A 203 13.38 21.38 17.71
C PRO A 203 13.49 22.73 16.97
N TYR A 204 12.79 22.90 15.86
CA TYR A 204 12.63 24.20 15.19
C TYR A 204 11.26 24.33 14.53
N LEU A 205 10.86 25.58 14.25
CA LEU A 205 9.55 25.92 13.71
C LEU A 205 9.47 25.53 12.23
N MET A 206 8.57 24.61 11.91
CA MET A 206 8.50 23.97 10.59
C MET A 206 7.64 24.77 9.61
N ASN A 207 8.11 24.89 8.36
CA ASN A 207 7.33 25.38 7.23
C ASN A 207 7.07 24.21 6.28
N TYR A 208 5.90 23.57 6.43
CA TYR A 208 5.55 22.43 5.59
C TYR A 208 5.22 22.90 4.17
N PRO A 209 5.85 22.32 3.13
CA PRO A 209 5.56 22.69 1.74
C PRO A 209 4.17 22.22 1.28
N CYS A 210 3.54 21.33 2.05
CA CYS A 210 2.29 20.67 1.70
C CYS A 210 1.09 21.47 2.22
N LYS A 211 0.11 21.73 1.35
CA LYS A 211 -1.18 22.30 1.76
C LYS A 211 -2.26 21.23 1.62
N PHE A 212 -2.83 20.81 2.75
CA PHE A 212 -3.97 19.89 2.80
C PHE A 212 -5.26 20.66 2.55
N SER A 213 -5.35 21.33 1.40
CA SER A 213 -6.38 22.33 1.12
C SER A 213 -7.79 21.77 0.93
N LEU A 214 -7.93 20.47 0.68
CA LEU A 214 -9.23 19.80 0.54
C LEU A 214 -9.54 18.85 1.71
N LEU A 215 -8.65 18.76 2.69
CA LEU A 215 -8.78 17.83 3.80
C LEU A 215 -9.90 18.30 4.74
N LYS A 216 -10.91 17.46 4.91
CA LYS A 216 -12.08 17.69 5.76
C LYS A 216 -12.05 16.84 7.02
N TYR A 217 -11.55 15.61 6.92
CA TYR A 217 -11.53 14.63 8.01
C TYR A 217 -10.10 14.17 8.25
N LEU A 218 -9.59 14.45 9.45
CA LEU A 218 -8.25 14.06 9.86
C LEU A 218 -8.32 13.24 11.15
N ASN A 219 -7.95 11.95 11.07
CA ASN A 219 -7.67 11.12 12.23
C ASN A 219 -6.15 10.94 12.35
N LEU A 220 -5.55 11.51 13.39
CA LEU A 220 -4.12 11.51 13.61
C LEU A 220 -3.78 10.74 14.90
N ASN A 221 -3.08 9.61 14.76
CA ASN A 221 -2.63 8.78 15.87
C ASN A 221 -1.10 8.84 15.99
N LEU A 222 -0.61 9.57 16.99
CA LEU A 222 0.81 9.76 17.26
C LEU A 222 1.21 8.95 18.48
N LEU A 223 2.15 8.02 18.30
CA LEU A 223 2.78 7.26 19.39
C LEU A 223 4.24 7.69 19.52
N TYR A 224 4.56 8.55 20.48
CA TYR A 224 5.92 9.03 20.74
C TYR A 224 6.73 7.99 21.53
N ILE A 225 7.91 7.66 21.00
CA ILE A 225 8.92 6.85 21.67
C ILE A 225 9.76 7.81 22.53
N GLY A 226 9.39 7.97 23.80
CA GLY A 226 10.01 8.91 24.74
C GLY A 226 9.03 9.47 25.77
N GLU A 227 9.48 10.44 26.56
CA GLU A 227 8.62 11.17 27.53
C GLU A 227 7.96 12.40 26.89
N ASP A 228 8.66 13.07 25.96
CA ASP A 228 8.20 14.33 25.38
C ASP A 228 7.41 14.15 24.06
N VAL A 229 6.58 15.16 23.78
CA VAL A 229 5.77 15.28 22.56
C VAL A 229 6.29 16.46 21.74
N ASP A 230 6.48 16.25 20.44
CA ASP A 230 6.82 17.32 19.50
C ASP A 230 5.57 18.15 19.15
N SER A 231 5.18 19.00 20.10
CA SER A 231 4.02 19.89 19.98
C SER A 231 4.18 20.95 18.89
N ILE A 232 5.41 21.37 18.59
CA ILE A 232 5.70 22.40 17.58
C ILE A 232 5.45 21.83 16.18
N SER A 233 6.01 20.66 15.85
CA SER A 233 5.76 20.01 14.56
C SER A 233 4.27 19.68 14.37
N LEU A 234 3.59 19.25 15.44
CA LEU A 234 2.15 19.00 15.41
C LEU A 234 1.36 20.28 15.11
N ALA A 235 1.64 21.38 15.81
CA ALA A 235 0.97 22.65 15.57
C ALA A 235 1.22 23.17 14.15
N SER A 236 2.47 23.10 13.68
CA SER A 236 2.82 23.43 12.30
C SER A 236 2.06 22.54 11.31
N PHE A 237 1.89 21.24 11.57
CA PHE A 237 1.17 20.33 10.68
C PHE A 237 -0.31 20.68 10.60
N LEU A 238 -0.97 20.87 11.74
CA LEU A 238 -2.38 21.25 11.80
C LEU A 238 -2.64 22.60 11.10
N SER A 239 -1.67 23.53 11.15
CA SER A 239 -1.79 24.81 10.45
C SER A 239 -1.85 24.69 8.91
N THR A 240 -1.44 23.55 8.34
CA THR A 240 -1.48 23.29 6.89
C THR A 240 -2.84 22.83 6.36
N ALA A 241 -3.76 22.47 7.26
CA ALA A 241 -5.06 21.88 6.94
C ALA A 241 -6.19 22.85 7.32
N CYS A 242 -6.37 23.90 6.50
CA CYS A 242 -7.22 25.04 6.84
C CYS A 242 -8.74 24.78 6.80
N PHE A 243 -9.18 23.62 6.30
CA PHE A 243 -10.60 23.32 6.04
C PHE A 243 -11.09 22.04 6.75
N ILE A 244 -10.42 21.65 7.84
CA ILE A 244 -10.83 20.49 8.63
C ILE A 244 -12.22 20.75 9.22
N GLU A 245 -13.14 19.83 8.96
CA GLU A 245 -14.49 19.76 9.54
C GLU A 245 -14.49 18.84 10.77
N GLU A 246 -13.72 17.74 10.73
CA GLU A 246 -13.59 16.77 11.82
C GLU A 246 -12.11 16.45 12.07
N LEU A 247 -11.67 16.72 13.30
CA LEU A 247 -10.35 16.37 13.80
C LEU A 247 -10.50 15.33 14.90
N GLU A 248 -9.81 14.21 14.75
CA GLU A 248 -9.62 13.22 15.80
C GLU A 248 -8.12 13.09 16.04
N LEU A 249 -7.67 13.50 17.23
CA LEU A 249 -6.27 13.49 17.60
C LEU A 249 -6.07 12.54 18.77
N HIS A 250 -5.17 11.57 18.60
CA HIS A 250 -4.72 10.70 19.69
C HIS A 250 -3.21 10.82 19.80
N VAL A 251 -2.75 11.36 20.93
CA VAL A 251 -1.32 11.47 21.23
C VAL A 251 -1.02 10.59 22.43
N SER A 252 -0.06 9.69 22.30
CA SER A 252 0.39 8.86 23.41
C SER A 252 1.90 8.83 23.43
N SER A 253 2.48 8.75 24.61
CA SER A 253 3.91 8.46 24.76
C SER A 253 4.04 7.06 25.34
N THR A 254 5.13 6.36 25.01
CA THR A 254 5.36 4.99 25.51
C THR A 254 5.40 4.90 27.04
N MET A 255 5.50 6.04 27.75
CA MET A 255 5.50 6.16 29.21
C MET A 255 4.30 6.94 29.79
N SER A 256 3.38 7.47 28.98
CA SER A 256 2.21 8.24 29.46
C SER A 256 1.06 8.23 28.43
N ILE A 257 -0.15 7.85 28.84
CA ILE A 257 -1.36 7.96 28.00
C ILE A 257 -1.97 9.34 28.21
N LEU A 258 -1.89 10.23 27.21
CA LEU A 258 -2.57 11.52 27.17
C LEU A 258 -3.65 11.50 26.07
N LEU A 259 -4.82 10.93 26.37
CA LEU A 259 -5.96 11.01 25.44
C LEU A 259 -6.50 12.45 25.40
N LEU A 260 -6.13 13.21 24.36
CA LEU A 260 -6.71 14.51 24.02
C LEU A 260 -7.72 14.34 22.87
N THR A 261 -8.94 13.91 23.17
CA THR A 261 -10.01 13.90 22.15
C THR A 261 -10.53 15.33 21.96
N LEU A 262 -9.97 16.06 20.99
CA LEU A 262 -10.48 17.35 20.55
C LEU A 262 -11.48 17.13 19.40
N VAL A 263 -12.76 16.92 19.70
CA VAL A 263 -13.78 16.91 18.64
C VAL A 263 -14.22 18.35 18.38
N SER A 264 -13.63 19.02 17.39
CA SER A 264 -14.14 20.31 16.94
C SER A 264 -15.44 20.09 16.16
N HIS A 265 -16.57 20.52 16.71
CA HIS A 265 -17.79 20.72 15.92
C HIS A 265 -17.78 22.17 15.46
N ALA A 266 -17.73 22.40 14.15
CA ALA A 266 -18.04 23.69 13.55
C ALA A 266 -19.55 23.77 13.28
#